data_AF-A0A3N9NFV9-F1
#
_entry.id   AF-A0A3N9NFV9-F1
#
_cell.length_a   1.000
_cell.length_b   1.000
_cell.length_c   1.000
_cell.angle_alpha   90.00
_cell.angle_beta   90.00
_cell.angle_gamma   90.00
#
_symmetry.space_group_name_H-M   'P 1'
#
loop_
_entity.id
_entity.type
_entity.pdbx_description
1 polymer ?
#
loop_
_entity_poly.entity_id
_entity_poly.type
_entity_poly.pdbx_seq_one_letter_code
_entity_poly.pdbx_strand_id
1 'polypeptide(L)'
;MNNYPFITRSEIEQHISPALLRVNTIITLAILAGPFILLIGIIVIYQTGQNIGTADSIYGTFIFLIRIFVIYLFLLYGAYIILPKFMLKSEFIKKRISDAEPGTPVETSVIFLGKLTNFDRQFMIIRLALLEGASLFGMVLLFMAINNGPVESMPEIWLFVVPSLIQLIITIKEYLPKEKLIQRIEKYISILNS
;
A
#
# COMPACT_ATOMS: atom_id res chain seq x y z
N MET A 1 18.77 -10.09 28.10
CA MET A 1 18.95 -8.88 27.27
C MET A 1 19.46 -9.32 25.92
N ASN A 2 18.68 -9.17 24.86
CA ASN A 2 19.17 -9.45 23.51
C ASN A 2 20.03 -8.26 23.10
N ASN A 3 21.35 -8.44 23.05
CA ASN A 3 22.25 -7.44 22.51
C ASN A 3 22.18 -7.51 20.99
N TYR A 4 21.35 -6.66 20.39
CA TYR A 4 21.42 -6.43 18.94
C TYR A 4 22.79 -5.84 18.58
N PRO A 5 23.35 -6.17 17.40
CA PRO A 5 24.63 -5.62 16.99
C PRO A 5 24.54 -4.09 16.95
N PHE A 6 25.60 -3.43 17.39
CA PHE A 6 25.76 -1.99 17.18
C PHE A 6 26.01 -1.77 15.68
N ILE A 7 25.07 -1.11 15.01
CA ILE A 7 25.14 -0.86 13.57
C ILE A 7 25.27 0.64 13.35
N THR A 8 26.32 1.00 12.64
CA THR A 8 26.59 2.37 12.20
C THR A 8 25.80 2.71 10.95
N ARG A 9 25.51 3.99 10.75
CA ARG A 9 24.87 4.48 9.53
C ARG A 9 25.64 4.11 8.25
N SER A 10 26.97 4.13 8.31
CA SER A 10 27.82 3.73 7.18
C SER A 10 27.58 2.27 6.77
N GLU A 11 27.40 1.36 7.73
CA GLU A 11 27.10 -0.05 7.44
C GLU A 11 25.71 -0.20 6.79
N ILE A 12 24.71 0.59 7.22
CA ILE A 12 23.38 0.62 6.58
C ILE A 12 23.51 1.11 5.13
N GLU A 13 24.26 2.20 4.90
CA GLU A 13 24.43 2.81 3.58
C GLU A 13 25.14 1.88 2.58
N GLN A 14 26.09 1.08 3.06
CA GLN A 14 26.79 0.06 2.28
C GLN A 14 25.88 -1.14 1.99
N HIS A 15 25.01 -1.52 2.93
CA HIS A 15 24.07 -2.63 2.74
C HIS A 15 22.94 -2.31 1.76
N ILE A 16 22.46 -1.05 1.74
CA ILE A 16 21.40 -0.62 0.82
C ILE A 16 21.98 -0.46 -0.59
N SER A 17 21.95 -1.56 -1.34
CA SER A 17 22.34 -1.60 -2.74
C SER A 17 21.29 -0.93 -3.65
N PRO A 18 21.70 -0.39 -4.81
CA PRO A 18 20.77 0.11 -5.81
C PRO A 18 19.76 -0.97 -6.28
N ALA A 19 20.14 -2.24 -6.25
CA ALA A 19 19.25 -3.35 -6.61
C ALA A 19 18.04 -3.44 -5.66
N LEU A 20 18.24 -3.27 -4.34
CA LEU A 20 17.16 -3.27 -3.36
C LEU A 20 16.18 -2.11 -3.59
N LEU A 21 16.71 -0.92 -3.89
CA LEU A 21 15.88 0.26 -4.20
C LEU A 21 15.06 0.06 -5.48
N ARG A 22 15.65 -0.57 -6.51
CA ARG A 22 14.93 -0.92 -7.74
C ARG A 22 13.78 -1.88 -7.48
N VAL A 23 14.00 -2.92 -6.67
CA VAL A 23 12.94 -3.88 -6.31
C VAL A 23 11.76 -3.17 -5.64
N ASN A 24 12.04 -2.29 -4.67
CA ASN A 24 10.99 -1.52 -4.01
C ASN A 24 10.25 -0.61 -5.00
N THR A 25 10.97 0.05 -5.90
CA THR A 25 10.36 0.90 -6.93
C THR A 25 9.44 0.10 -7.86
N ILE A 26 9.89 -1.08 -8.33
CA ILE A 26 9.10 -1.95 -9.19
C ILE A 26 7.81 -2.40 -8.48
N ILE A 27 7.91 -2.80 -7.22
CA ILE A 27 6.75 -3.21 -6.41
C ILE A 27 5.75 -2.06 -6.28
N THR A 28 6.23 -0.86 -5.93
CA THR A 28 5.38 0.33 -5.78
C THR A 28 4.68 0.69 -7.09
N LEU A 29 5.39 0.62 -8.22
CA LEU A 29 4.81 0.87 -9.54
C LEU A 29 3.80 -0.21 -9.95
N ALA A 30 4.09 -1.48 -9.67
CA ALA A 30 3.18 -2.59 -9.99
C ALA A 30 1.84 -2.46 -9.25
N ILE A 31 1.87 -2.12 -7.96
CA ILE A 31 0.66 -1.91 -7.15
C ILE A 31 -0.14 -0.68 -7.63
N LEU A 32 0.55 0.35 -8.12
CA LEU A 32 -0.12 1.51 -8.70
C LEU A 32 -0.75 1.20 -10.06
N ALA A 33 -0.15 0.32 -10.86
CA ALA A 33 -0.59 0.06 -12.22
C ALA A 33 -2.02 -0.49 -12.30
N GLY A 34 -2.42 -1.39 -11.39
CA GLY A 34 -3.72 -2.07 -11.41
C GLY A 34 -4.91 -1.11 -11.50
N PRO A 35 -5.13 -0.24 -10.50
CA PRO A 35 -6.24 0.71 -10.53
C PRO A 35 -6.21 1.71 -11.69
N PHE A 36 -5.01 2.06 -12.18
CA PHE A 36 -4.87 3.00 -13.30
C PHE A 36 -5.22 2.38 -14.64
N ILE A 37 -4.81 1.13 -14.87
CA ILE A 37 -5.22 0.38 -16.07
C ILE A 37 -6.74 0.23 -16.08
N LEU A 38 -7.33 -0.07 -14.91
CA LEU A 38 -8.78 -0.18 -14.79
C LEU A 38 -9.48 1.16 -15.04
N LEU A 39 -8.97 2.27 -14.49
CA LEU A 39 -9.50 3.61 -14.75
C LEU A 39 -9.43 3.99 -16.23
N ILE A 40 -8.33 3.67 -16.93
CA ILE A 40 -8.21 3.90 -18.38
C ILE A 40 -9.27 3.10 -19.13
N GLY A 41 -9.46 1.82 -18.80
CA GLY A 41 -10.49 0.99 -19.41
C GLY A 41 -11.90 1.54 -19.18
N ILE A 42 -12.19 1.99 -17.97
CA ILE A 42 -13.43 2.65 -17.60
C ILE A 42 -13.68 3.92 -18.44
N ILE A 43 -12.67 4.78 -18.60
CA ILE A 43 -12.76 6.00 -19.42
C ILE A 43 -13.05 5.65 -20.89
N VAL A 44 -12.38 4.63 -21.44
CA VAL A 44 -12.61 4.18 -22.82
C VAL A 44 -14.04 3.68 -23.00
N ILE A 45 -14.55 2.85 -22.08
CA ILE A 45 -15.92 2.32 -22.13
C ILE A 45 -16.95 3.45 -22.00
N TYR A 46 -16.70 4.40 -21.10
CA TYR A 46 -17.57 5.57 -20.95
C TYR A 46 -17.64 6.39 -22.26
N GLN A 47 -16.51 6.59 -22.94
CA GLN A 47 -16.44 7.35 -24.20
C GLN A 47 -17.10 6.63 -25.39
N THR A 48 -17.19 5.30 -25.39
CA THR A 48 -17.83 4.54 -26.47
C THR A 48 -19.36 4.51 -26.37
N GLY A 49 -19.95 5.13 -25.33
CA GLY A 49 -21.38 5.39 -25.24
C GLY A 49 -22.25 4.14 -25.07
N GLN A 50 -21.71 3.04 -24.55
CA GLN A 50 -22.47 1.83 -24.23
C GLN A 50 -23.33 2.02 -22.96
N ASN A 51 -24.29 2.95 -22.99
CA ASN A 51 -25.26 3.12 -21.92
C ASN A 51 -26.42 2.12 -22.14
N ILE A 52 -26.28 0.91 -21.60
CA ILE A 52 -27.17 -0.24 -21.89
C ILE A 52 -28.38 -0.32 -20.93
N GLY A 53 -28.47 0.51 -19.88
CA GLY A 53 -29.46 0.35 -18.81
C GLY A 53 -30.56 1.42 -18.70
N THR A 54 -31.76 0.99 -18.31
CA THR A 54 -32.88 1.87 -17.91
C THR A 54 -32.77 2.27 -16.43
N ALA A 55 -32.90 3.57 -16.12
CA ALA A 55 -32.50 4.19 -14.85
C ALA A 55 -33.30 3.79 -13.59
N ASP A 56 -34.58 3.43 -13.73
CA ASP A 56 -35.52 3.49 -12.60
C ASP A 56 -35.41 2.36 -11.56
N SER A 57 -34.92 1.16 -11.93
CA SER A 57 -34.78 0.03 -10.99
C SER A 57 -33.41 -0.06 -10.32
N ILE A 58 -32.43 0.71 -10.78
CA ILE A 58 -31.01 0.55 -10.42
C ILE A 58 -30.59 1.53 -9.31
N TYR A 59 -31.33 2.63 -9.16
CA TYR A 59 -31.03 3.68 -8.20
C TYR A 59 -30.98 3.19 -6.74
N GLY A 60 -31.94 2.34 -6.33
CA GLY A 60 -31.98 1.78 -4.98
C GLY A 60 -30.78 0.87 -4.66
N THR A 61 -30.43 -0.01 -5.59
CA THR A 61 -29.23 -0.87 -5.48
C THR A 61 -27.97 -0.03 -5.43
N PHE A 62 -27.90 1.04 -6.20
CA PHE A 62 -26.74 1.90 -6.26
C PHE A 62 -26.49 2.66 -4.95
N ILE A 63 -27.53 3.22 -4.32
CA ILE A 63 -27.43 3.84 -2.98
C ILE A 63 -26.92 2.83 -1.95
N PHE A 64 -27.42 1.59 -2.00
CA PHE A 64 -26.96 0.54 -1.11
C PHE A 64 -25.46 0.24 -1.30
N LEU A 65 -25.00 0.14 -2.55
CA LEU A 65 -23.57 -0.03 -2.87
C LEU A 65 -22.70 1.12 -2.37
N ILE A 66 -23.16 2.37 -2.49
CA ILE A 66 -22.45 3.54 -1.93
C ILE A 66 -22.27 3.40 -0.42
N ARG A 67 -23.30 2.97 0.32
CA ARG A 67 -23.20 2.78 1.77
C ARG A 67 -22.17 1.72 2.14
N ILE A 68 -22.19 0.59 1.45
CA ILE A 68 -21.18 -0.47 1.62
C ILE A 68 -19.79 0.06 1.29
N PHE A 69 -19.66 0.82 0.20
CA PHE A 69 -18.41 1.44 -0.21
C PHE A 69 -17.83 2.35 0.87
N VAL A 70 -18.64 3.23 1.46
CA VAL A 70 -18.18 4.11 2.54
C VAL A 70 -17.68 3.29 3.73
N ILE A 71 -18.42 2.26 4.17
CA ILE A 71 -17.99 1.38 5.27
C ILE A 71 -16.67 0.67 4.91
N TYR A 72 -16.56 0.15 3.70
CA TYR A 72 -15.36 -0.53 3.20
C TYR A 72 -14.14 0.41 3.18
N LEU A 73 -14.30 1.66 2.74
CA LEU A 73 -13.25 2.66 2.80
C LEU A 73 -12.81 2.95 4.24
N PHE A 74 -13.76 3.09 5.17
CA PHE A 74 -13.43 3.28 6.59
C PHE A 74 -12.62 2.12 7.14
N LEU A 75 -12.97 0.87 6.80
CA LEU A 75 -12.24 -0.32 7.23
C LEU A 75 -10.82 -0.37 6.66
N LEU A 76 -10.65 -0.14 5.35
CA LEU A 76 -9.33 -0.22 4.71
C LEU A 76 -8.41 0.93 5.09
N TYR A 77 -8.90 2.18 5.08
CA TYR A 77 -8.09 3.32 5.52
C TYR A 77 -7.82 3.28 7.02
N GLY A 78 -8.79 2.83 7.82
CA GLY A 78 -8.59 2.56 9.24
C GLY A 78 -7.49 1.53 9.47
N ALA A 79 -7.52 0.41 8.74
CA ALA A 79 -6.47 -0.60 8.77
C ALA A 79 -5.11 -0.02 8.33
N TYR A 80 -5.07 0.78 7.27
CA TYR A 80 -3.83 1.43 6.79
C TYR A 80 -3.20 2.34 7.86
N ILE A 81 -3.99 2.99 8.72
CA ILE A 81 -3.50 3.85 9.81
C ILE A 81 -3.10 3.02 11.05
N ILE A 82 -3.90 2.01 11.41
CA ILE A 82 -3.73 1.25 12.66
C ILE A 82 -2.64 0.20 12.53
N LEU A 83 -2.58 -0.51 11.40
CA LEU A 83 -1.66 -1.62 11.18
C LEU A 83 -0.17 -1.22 11.33
N PRO A 84 0.28 -0.05 10.85
CA PRO A 84 1.60 0.51 11.18
C PRO A 84 1.92 0.53 12.66
N LYS A 85 0.98 0.99 13.49
CA LYS A 85 1.21 1.09 14.94
C LYS A 85 1.35 -0.29 15.57
N PHE A 86 0.65 -1.28 15.06
CA PHE A 86 0.75 -2.66 15.53
C PHE A 86 2.06 -3.33 15.09
N MET A 87 2.43 -3.19 13.81
CA MET A 87 3.64 -3.83 13.26
C MET A 87 4.94 -3.20 13.79
N LEU A 88 4.90 -1.93 14.21
CA LEU A 88 6.04 -1.23 14.83
C LEU A 88 6.22 -1.53 16.32
N LYS A 89 5.38 -2.38 16.93
CA LYS A 89 5.62 -2.83 18.31
C LYS A 89 6.91 -3.64 18.37
N SER A 90 7.75 -3.37 19.37
CA SER A 90 9.06 -4.02 19.51
C SER A 90 8.92 -5.55 19.53
N GLU A 91 7.94 -6.11 20.24
CA GLU A 91 7.66 -7.55 20.26
C GLU A 91 7.45 -8.16 18.86
N PHE A 92 6.75 -7.44 17.97
CA PHE A 92 6.46 -7.92 16.63
C PHE A 92 7.73 -7.92 15.77
N ILE A 93 8.51 -6.83 15.84
CA ILE A 93 9.79 -6.72 15.12
C ILE A 93 10.77 -7.79 15.65
N LYS A 94 10.86 -7.94 16.98
CA LYS A 94 11.71 -8.94 17.65
C LYS A 94 11.36 -10.35 17.16
N LYS A 95 10.07 -10.72 17.14
CA LYS A 95 9.60 -12.02 16.65
C LYS A 95 9.93 -12.26 15.17
N ARG A 96 9.92 -11.23 14.34
CA ARG A 96 10.26 -11.35 12.91
C ARG A 96 11.76 -11.44 12.64
N ILE A 97 12.58 -10.95 13.56
CA ILE A 97 14.04 -10.92 13.42
C ILE A 97 14.71 -12.06 14.19
N SER A 98 14.10 -12.55 15.27
CA SER A 98 14.64 -13.52 16.23
C SER A 98 15.02 -14.87 15.63
N ASP A 99 14.57 -15.19 14.42
CA ASP A 99 14.97 -16.39 13.69
C ASP A 99 16.40 -16.30 13.12
N ALA A 100 17.25 -15.42 13.66
CA ALA A 100 18.63 -15.23 13.18
C ALA A 100 19.53 -16.17 13.98
N GLU A 101 19.99 -17.23 13.32
CA GLU A 101 20.99 -18.13 13.89
C GLU A 101 22.26 -17.34 14.26
N PRO A 102 22.93 -17.70 15.37
CA PRO A 102 24.17 -17.05 15.77
C PRO A 102 25.30 -17.43 14.79
N GLY A 103 25.66 -16.49 13.91
CA GLY A 103 26.86 -16.55 13.06
C GLY A 103 28.00 -15.70 13.62
N THR A 104 29.06 -15.47 12.83
CA THR A 104 30.14 -14.54 13.21
C THR A 104 29.61 -13.10 13.35
N PRO A 105 30.22 -12.21 14.16
CA PRO A 105 29.69 -10.86 14.42
C PRO A 105 29.45 -10.01 13.17
N VAL A 106 30.30 -10.16 12.14
CA VAL A 106 30.20 -9.43 10.86
C VAL A 106 29.12 -10.01 9.96
N GLU A 107 28.99 -11.35 9.89
CA GLU A 107 27.87 -11.99 9.20
C GLU A 107 26.53 -11.66 9.90
N THR A 108 26.57 -11.48 11.22
CA THR A 108 25.39 -11.15 12.03
C THR A 108 24.83 -9.77 11.68
N SER A 109 25.67 -8.74 11.44
CA SER A 109 25.18 -7.40 11.08
C SER A 109 24.56 -7.36 9.68
N VAL A 110 25.18 -8.02 8.70
CA VAL A 110 24.67 -8.11 7.32
C VAL A 110 23.36 -8.90 7.26
N ILE A 111 23.28 -10.04 7.95
CA ILE A 111 22.06 -10.85 8.03
C ILE A 111 20.94 -10.05 8.73
N PHE A 112 21.26 -9.36 9.81
CA PHE A 112 20.30 -8.53 10.55
C PHE A 112 19.74 -7.38 9.69
N LEU A 113 20.60 -6.65 8.97
CA LEU A 113 20.18 -5.59 8.05
C LEU A 113 19.34 -6.12 6.88
N GLY A 114 19.69 -7.30 6.36
CA GLY A 114 18.90 -7.98 5.34
C GLY A 114 17.48 -8.31 5.84
N LYS A 115 17.36 -8.78 7.08
CA LYS A 115 16.06 -9.04 7.71
C LYS A 115 15.26 -7.76 7.94
N LEU A 116 15.89 -6.68 8.41
CA LEU A 116 15.22 -5.39 8.59
C LEU A 116 14.73 -4.80 7.27
N THR A 117 15.53 -4.89 6.21
CA THR A 117 15.14 -4.43 4.88
C THR A 117 13.98 -5.26 4.32
N ASN A 118 14.02 -6.58 4.52
CA ASN A 118 12.91 -7.47 4.14
C ASN A 118 11.64 -7.16 4.94
N PHE A 119 11.77 -6.85 6.22
CA PHE A 119 10.66 -6.43 7.07
C PHE A 119 10.05 -5.11 6.59
N ASP A 120 10.86 -4.08 6.28
CA ASP A 120 10.38 -2.81 5.70
C ASP A 120 9.61 -3.06 4.39
N ARG A 121 10.15 -3.91 3.52
CA ARG A 121 9.52 -4.24 2.24
C ARG A 121 8.16 -4.92 2.44
N GLN A 122 8.08 -5.94 3.29
CA GLN A 122 6.80 -6.61 3.61
C GLN A 122 5.80 -5.62 4.19
N PHE A 123 6.27 -4.75 5.09
CA PHE A 123 5.48 -3.71 5.69
C PHE A 123 4.91 -2.73 4.66
N MET A 124 5.74 -2.27 3.72
CA MET A 124 5.35 -1.42 2.61
C MET A 124 4.31 -2.10 1.71
N ILE A 125 4.55 -3.36 1.31
CA ILE A 125 3.63 -4.12 0.45
C ILE A 125 2.24 -4.19 1.09
N ILE A 126 2.16 -4.57 2.36
CA ILE A 126 0.87 -4.71 3.04
C ILE A 126 0.12 -3.37 3.10
N ARG A 127 0.82 -2.26 3.37
CA ARG A 127 0.21 -0.93 3.40
C ARG A 127 -0.29 -0.49 2.03
N LEU A 128 0.50 -0.70 0.99
CA LEU A 128 0.10 -0.35 -0.37
C LEU A 128 -1.05 -1.23 -0.87
N ALA A 129 -1.08 -2.52 -0.52
CA ALA A 129 -2.17 -3.43 -0.85
C ALA A 129 -3.52 -3.02 -0.21
N LEU A 130 -3.50 -2.46 1.01
CA LEU A 130 -4.72 -1.90 1.63
C LEU A 130 -5.27 -0.71 0.85
N LEU A 131 -4.40 0.16 0.33
CA LEU A 131 -4.81 1.29 -0.51
C LEU A 131 -5.32 0.82 -1.86
N GLU A 132 -4.63 -0.15 -2.47
CA GLU A 132 -5.03 -0.78 -3.72
C GLU A 132 -6.41 -1.42 -3.61
N GLY A 133 -6.69 -2.14 -2.52
CA GLY A 133 -8.02 -2.72 -2.29
C GLY A 133 -9.14 -1.68 -2.30
N ALA A 134 -8.92 -0.52 -1.66
CA ALA A 134 -9.89 0.58 -1.64
C ALA A 134 -10.11 1.18 -3.02
N SER A 135 -9.02 1.34 -3.76
CA SER A 135 -8.99 1.87 -5.12
C SER A 135 -9.66 0.95 -6.13
N LEU A 136 -9.31 -0.33 -6.16
CA LEU A 136 -9.91 -1.33 -7.03
C LEU A 136 -11.40 -1.49 -6.76
N PHE A 137 -11.80 -1.51 -5.48
CA PHE A 137 -13.22 -1.63 -5.15
C PHE A 137 -14.03 -0.45 -5.66
N GLY A 138 -13.54 0.79 -5.51
CA GLY A 138 -14.15 1.97 -6.12
C GLY A 138 -14.24 1.86 -7.64
N MET A 139 -13.15 1.48 -8.30
CA MET A 139 -13.13 1.33 -9.76
C MET A 139 -14.10 0.25 -10.27
N VAL A 140 -14.26 -0.87 -9.56
CA VAL A 140 -15.25 -1.90 -9.90
C VAL A 140 -16.67 -1.35 -9.79
N LEU A 141 -16.98 -0.59 -8.74
CA LEU A 141 -18.31 0.03 -8.61
C LEU A 141 -18.57 1.07 -9.70
N LEU A 142 -17.55 1.85 -10.07
CA LEU A 142 -17.62 2.81 -11.17
C LEU A 142 -17.87 2.10 -12.51
N PHE A 143 -17.16 1.00 -12.77
CA PHE A 143 -17.36 0.17 -13.95
C PHE A 143 -18.78 -0.41 -14.00
N MET A 144 -19.30 -0.93 -12.88
CA MET A 144 -20.67 -1.40 -12.78
C MET A 144 -21.69 -0.29 -13.03
N ALA A 145 -21.44 0.92 -12.51
CA ALA A 145 -22.32 2.07 -12.71
C ALA A 145 -22.41 2.47 -14.19
N ILE A 146 -21.25 2.53 -14.87
CA ILE A 146 -21.17 2.86 -16.30
C ILE A 146 -21.89 1.83 -17.17
N ASN A 147 -21.73 0.53 -16.89
CA ASN A 147 -22.38 -0.50 -17.70
C ASN A 147 -23.89 -0.59 -17.48
N ASN A 148 -24.38 -0.26 -16.29
CA ASN A 148 -25.76 -0.53 -15.90
C ASN A 148 -26.66 0.72 -15.88
N GLY A 149 -26.17 1.94 -16.04
CA GLY A 149 -27.06 3.10 -15.94
C GLY A 149 -26.49 4.42 -16.48
N PRO A 150 -27.34 5.46 -16.57
CA PRO A 150 -26.92 6.76 -17.11
C PRO A 150 -26.09 7.52 -16.09
N VAL A 151 -24.77 7.35 -16.19
CA VAL A 151 -23.74 8.10 -15.44
C VAL A 151 -23.97 9.60 -15.50
N GLU A 152 -24.56 10.09 -16.58
CA GLU A 152 -24.89 11.51 -16.79
C GLU A 152 -25.90 12.06 -15.78
N SER A 153 -26.80 11.23 -15.25
CA SER A 153 -27.81 11.64 -14.28
C SER A 153 -27.33 11.62 -12.83
N MET A 154 -26.16 11.02 -12.56
CA MET A 154 -25.65 10.79 -11.21
C MET A 154 -24.15 11.14 -11.13
N PRO A 155 -23.80 12.43 -11.09
CA PRO A 155 -22.40 12.87 -11.03
C PRO A 155 -21.64 12.32 -9.81
N GLU A 156 -22.34 11.93 -8.75
CA GLU A 156 -21.77 11.33 -7.54
C GLU A 156 -21.04 10.01 -7.81
N ILE A 157 -21.34 9.31 -8.91
CA ILE A 157 -20.64 8.09 -9.33
C ILE A 157 -19.13 8.33 -9.45
N TRP A 158 -18.70 9.53 -9.85
CA TRP A 158 -17.28 9.88 -9.97
C TRP A 158 -16.55 9.91 -8.62
N LEU A 159 -17.25 9.94 -7.49
CA LEU A 159 -16.63 9.82 -6.16
C LEU A 159 -15.89 8.48 -5.98
N PHE A 160 -16.25 7.46 -6.75
CA PHE A 160 -15.52 6.19 -6.75
C PHE A 160 -14.09 6.28 -7.30
N VAL A 161 -13.72 7.38 -7.96
CA VAL A 161 -12.34 7.66 -8.40
C VAL A 161 -11.46 8.16 -7.24
N VAL A 162 -12.07 8.74 -6.20
CA VAL A 162 -11.34 9.40 -5.09
C VAL A 162 -10.33 8.47 -4.40
N PRO A 163 -10.64 7.21 -4.06
CA PRO A 163 -9.66 6.33 -3.42
C PRO A 163 -8.42 6.09 -4.27
N SER A 164 -8.55 6.02 -5.59
CA SER A 164 -7.43 5.86 -6.52
C SER A 164 -6.55 7.11 -6.59
N LEU A 165 -7.14 8.30 -6.52
CA LEU A 165 -6.39 9.55 -6.38
C LEU A 165 -5.64 9.62 -5.05
N ILE A 166 -6.29 9.21 -3.95
CA ILE A 166 -5.65 9.13 -2.63
C ILE A 166 -4.48 8.13 -2.67
N GLN A 167 -4.68 6.94 -3.25
CA GLN A 167 -3.60 5.95 -3.42
C GLN A 167 -2.44 6.54 -4.22
N LEU A 168 -2.70 7.24 -5.33
CA LEU A 168 -1.65 7.89 -6.12
C LEU A 168 -0.85 8.88 -5.29
N ILE A 169 -1.53 9.79 -4.58
CA ILE A 169 -0.88 10.82 -3.75
C ILE A 169 -0.03 10.16 -2.66
N ILE A 170 -0.57 9.14 -1.98
CA ILE A 170 0.16 8.42 -0.94
C ILE A 170 1.36 7.69 -1.54
N THR A 171 1.18 7.00 -2.68
CA THR A 171 2.25 6.26 -3.36
C THR A 171 3.40 7.18 -3.78
N ILE A 172 3.09 8.36 -4.33
CA ILE A 172 4.10 9.38 -4.68
C ILE A 172 4.82 9.86 -3.42
N LYS A 173 4.09 10.14 -2.32
CA LYS A 173 4.71 10.56 -1.05
C LYS A 173 5.57 9.46 -0.41
N GLU A 174 5.14 8.21 -0.55
CA GLU A 174 5.83 7.03 -0.06
C GLU A 174 6.96 6.55 -0.96
N TYR A 175 7.13 7.16 -2.14
CA TYR A 175 8.32 6.95 -2.97
C TYR A 175 9.57 7.05 -2.08
N LEU A 176 10.39 6.01 -2.17
CA LEU A 176 11.37 5.66 -1.17
C LEU A 176 12.79 5.96 -1.69
N PRO A 177 13.27 7.22 -1.59
CA PRO A 177 14.67 7.51 -1.81
C PRO A 177 15.51 6.77 -0.78
N LYS A 178 16.79 6.54 -1.11
CA LYS A 178 17.74 5.80 -0.27
C LYS A 178 17.73 6.31 1.18
N GLU A 179 17.68 7.63 1.34
CA GLU A 179 17.69 8.33 2.63
C GLU A 179 16.48 7.99 3.49
N LYS A 180 15.27 7.90 2.89
CA LYS A 180 14.08 7.52 3.65
C LYS A 180 14.15 6.06 4.12
N LEU A 181 14.74 5.17 3.33
CA LEU A 181 14.94 3.76 3.73
C LEU A 181 15.93 3.67 4.90
N ILE A 182 17.04 4.42 4.85
CA ILE A 182 18.02 4.49 5.94
C ILE A 182 17.34 4.94 7.23
N GLN A 183 16.59 6.05 7.19
CA GLN A 183 15.89 6.59 8.36
C GLN A 183 14.88 5.59 8.97
N ARG A 184 14.20 4.80 8.13
CA ARG A 184 13.28 3.76 8.62
C ARG A 184 14.02 2.63 9.33
N ILE A 185 15.14 2.18 8.76
CA ILE A 185 15.98 1.14 9.36
C ILE A 185 16.55 1.63 10.69
N GLU A 186 17.06 2.87 10.76
CA GLU A 186 17.54 3.49 12.00
C GLU A 186 16.43 3.53 13.07
N LYS A 187 15.21 3.89 12.68
CA LYS A 187 14.04 3.86 13.58
C LYS A 187 13.71 2.45 14.07
N TYR A 188 13.85 1.42 13.23
CA TYR A 188 13.63 0.04 13.68
C TYR A 188 14.68 -0.40 14.67
N ILE A 189 15.94 -0.04 14.45
CA ILE A 189 17.03 -0.30 15.39
C ILE A 189 16.77 0.40 16.73
N SER A 190 16.32 1.66 16.72
CA SER A 190 16.01 2.39 17.96
C SER A 190 14.86 1.74 18.73
N ILE A 191 13.82 1.23 18.05
CA ILE A 191 12.69 0.51 18.67
C ILE A 191 13.13 -0.84 19.26
N LEU A 192 14.12 -1.50 18.66
CA LEU A 192 14.63 -2.77 19.16
C LEU A 192 15.50 -2.62 20.41
N ASN A 193 16.19 -1.47 20.52
CA ASN A 193 17.08 -1.12 21.63
C ASN A 193 16.35 -0.45 22.81
N SER A 194 15.11 0.01 22.63
CA SER A 194 14.20 0.42 23.72
C SER A 194 13.53 -0.78 24.37
#